data_AF-A0A0D2HCW3-F1
#
_entry.id   AF-A0A0D2HCW3-F1
#
_cell.length_a   1.000
_cell.length_b   1.000
_cell.length_c   1.000
_cell.angle_alpha   90.00
_cell.angle_beta   90.00
_cell.angle_gamma   90.00
#
_symmetry.space_group_name_H-M   'P 1'
#
loop_
_entity.id
_entity.type
_entity.pdbx_description
1 polymer ?
#
loop_
_entity_poly.entity_id
_entity_poly.type
_entity_poly.pdbx_seq_one_letter_code
_entity_poly.pdbx_strand_id
1 'polypeptide(L)'
;MAPTIYQHAQTNDRTIYVPMNRVDIAFWSRTDYLYTDSLNGCTAVIIISPHAGILAHIAPRPSGAELNRVNAEDGDRNLREKMQQVIDLYNANRQYFQDARTRVVVAVYRYSIALPTTVNTIDAILNHLRLPIRTNHYDVLEPNSQRPFGHTYIVIASRGSGYWPTLYVNERMVEYL
;
A
#
# COMPACT_ATOMS: atom_id res chain seq x y z
N MET A 1 14.45 19.97 -14.46
CA MET A 1 13.18 19.30 -14.13
C MET A 1 13.03 19.32 -12.62
N ALA A 2 11.86 19.67 -12.09
CA ALA A 2 11.63 19.61 -10.65
C ALA A 2 11.63 18.14 -10.18
N PRO A 3 12.08 17.83 -8.96
CA PRO A 3 11.98 16.48 -8.43
C PRO A 3 10.53 16.02 -8.33
N THR A 4 10.31 14.73 -8.58
CA THR A 4 9.00 14.05 -8.41
C THR A 4 8.66 13.85 -6.93
N ILE A 5 7.38 13.62 -6.59
CA ILE A 5 7.01 13.32 -5.19
C ILE A 5 7.69 12.04 -4.69
N TYR A 6 7.92 11.07 -5.59
CA TYR A 6 8.68 9.87 -5.28
C TYR A 6 10.14 10.18 -4.91
N GLN A 7 10.83 11.01 -5.71
CA GLN A 7 12.20 11.43 -5.41
C GLN A 7 12.27 12.20 -4.09
N HIS A 8 11.28 13.07 -3.80
CA HIS A 8 11.20 13.75 -2.51
C HIS A 8 11.09 12.79 -1.34
N ALA A 9 10.26 11.75 -1.43
CA ALA A 9 10.18 10.72 -0.41
C ALA A 9 11.52 9.97 -0.26
N GLN A 10 12.15 9.56 -1.37
CA GLN A 10 13.41 8.81 -1.32
C GLN A 10 14.57 9.57 -0.66
N THR A 11 14.61 10.90 -0.80
CA THR A 11 15.73 11.72 -0.29
C THR A 11 15.43 12.41 1.03
N ASN A 12 14.23 12.29 1.60
CA ASN A 12 13.86 12.95 2.85
C ASN A 12 14.18 12.05 4.06
N ASP A 13 14.87 12.61 5.06
CA ASP A 13 15.34 11.88 6.25
C ASP A 13 14.21 11.40 7.19
N ARG A 14 13.02 12.00 7.09
CA ARG A 14 11.82 11.68 7.87
C ARG A 14 10.86 10.81 7.05
N THR A 15 11.41 9.88 6.28
CA THR A 15 10.66 8.97 5.42
C THR A 15 10.66 7.55 5.95
N ILE A 16 9.51 6.88 5.85
CA ILE A 16 9.39 5.44 6.06
C ILE A 16 9.17 4.78 4.70
N TYR A 17 10.13 3.96 4.27
CA TYR A 17 10.00 3.07 3.13
C TYR A 17 9.42 1.73 3.57
N VAL A 18 8.34 1.31 2.93
CA VAL A 18 7.71 0.00 3.12
C VAL A 18 8.11 -0.90 1.94
N PRO A 19 9.11 -1.77 2.10
CA PRO A 19 9.48 -2.71 1.04
C PRO A 19 8.39 -3.76 0.79
N MET A 20 8.51 -4.46 -0.32
CA MET A 20 7.66 -5.60 -0.66
C MET A 20 7.59 -6.64 0.48
N ASN A 21 6.38 -7.17 0.72
CA ASN A 21 6.04 -8.09 1.81
C ASN A 21 6.23 -7.54 3.22
N ARG A 22 6.13 -6.23 3.39
CA ARG A 22 6.17 -5.56 4.70
C ARG A 22 4.92 -4.72 4.94
N VAL A 23 4.61 -4.57 6.22
CA VAL A 23 3.60 -3.65 6.75
C VAL A 23 4.33 -2.72 7.71
N ASP A 24 4.08 -1.42 7.60
CA ASP A 24 4.66 -0.45 8.53
C ASP A 24 3.66 0.67 8.85
N ILE A 25 3.94 1.40 9.92
CA ILE A 25 3.13 2.53 10.40
C ILE A 25 3.98 3.79 10.50
N ALA A 26 3.43 4.89 9.99
CA ALA A 26 3.96 6.23 10.14
C ALA A 26 3.09 7.07 11.07
N PHE A 27 3.73 7.92 11.85
CA PHE A 27 3.06 8.94 12.66
C PHE A 27 3.48 10.31 12.13
N TRP A 28 2.51 11.12 11.72
CA TRP A 28 2.76 12.37 10.99
C TRP A 28 3.45 13.46 11.82
N SER A 29 3.56 13.28 13.13
CA SER A 29 4.38 14.12 14.01
C SER A 29 5.89 13.95 13.77
N ARG A 30 6.33 12.79 13.27
CA ARG A 30 7.74 12.43 13.07
C ARG A 30 8.08 11.94 11.66
N THR A 31 7.08 11.77 10.81
CA THR A 31 7.23 11.23 9.46
C THR A 31 6.61 12.19 8.45
N ASP A 32 7.39 12.56 7.45
CA ASP A 32 6.98 13.43 6.35
C ASP A 32 6.44 12.59 5.20
N TYR A 33 7.00 11.40 4.97
CA TYR A 33 6.58 10.50 3.90
C TYR A 33 6.48 9.05 4.35
N LEU A 34 5.43 8.36 3.91
CA LEU A 34 5.30 6.91 3.99
C LEU A 34 5.11 6.40 2.56
N TYR A 35 6.00 5.55 2.07
CA TYR A 35 5.96 5.14 0.66
C TYR A 35 6.34 3.70 0.42
N THR A 36 5.92 3.19 -0.73
CA THR A 36 6.39 1.92 -1.31
C THR A 36 6.56 2.09 -2.81
N ASP A 37 7.33 1.22 -3.44
CA ASP A 37 7.55 1.22 -4.88
C ASP A 37 7.56 -0.20 -5.45
N SER A 38 7.83 -0.30 -6.74
CA SER A 38 8.03 -1.58 -7.43
C SER A 38 6.78 -2.48 -7.42
N LEU A 39 5.58 -1.90 -7.34
CA LEU A 39 4.34 -2.65 -7.42
C LEU A 39 4.18 -3.23 -8.84
N ASN A 40 4.17 -4.55 -8.97
CA ASN A 40 3.91 -5.20 -10.26
C ASN A 40 3.27 -6.58 -10.06
N GLY A 41 1.94 -6.62 -10.10
CA GLY A 41 1.17 -7.78 -9.64
C GLY A 41 0.96 -7.81 -8.12
N CYS A 42 1.52 -6.86 -7.38
CA CYS A 42 1.34 -6.72 -5.94
C CYS A 42 0.02 -6.02 -5.60
N THR A 43 -0.37 -6.12 -4.34
CA THR A 43 -1.47 -5.34 -3.75
C THR A 43 -0.92 -4.48 -2.63
N ALA A 44 -1.32 -3.21 -2.57
CA ALA A 44 -1.06 -2.37 -1.42
C ALA A 44 -2.34 -2.08 -0.64
N VAL A 45 -2.24 -2.09 0.68
CA VAL A 45 -3.35 -1.72 1.58
C VAL A 45 -2.92 -0.55 2.42
N ILE A 46 -3.75 0.49 2.44
CA ILE A 46 -3.49 1.75 3.13
C ILE A 46 -4.63 2.01 4.10
N ILE A 47 -4.28 2.30 5.35
CA ILE A 47 -5.20 2.89 6.34
C ILE A 47 -4.60 4.24 6.72
N ILE A 48 -5.39 5.31 6.63
CA ILE A 48 -4.85 6.66 6.76
C ILE A 48 -5.78 7.58 7.53
N SER A 49 -5.19 8.45 8.35
CA SER A 49 -5.87 9.47 9.13
C SER A 49 -5.06 10.77 9.16
N PRO A 50 -5.57 11.83 9.77
CA PRO A 50 -4.81 13.05 10.05
C PRO A 50 -3.61 12.89 11.00
N HIS A 51 -3.42 11.72 11.63
CA HIS A 51 -2.37 11.52 12.64
C HIS A 51 -1.37 10.42 12.30
N ALA A 52 -1.82 9.38 11.59
CA ALA A 52 -1.00 8.23 11.25
C ALA A 52 -1.43 7.61 9.92
N GLY A 53 -0.56 6.74 9.40
CA GLY A 53 -0.83 5.92 8.23
C GLY A 53 -0.22 4.54 8.38
N ILE A 54 -0.96 3.51 8.02
CA ILE A 54 -0.47 2.14 7.84
C ILE A 54 -0.38 1.90 6.34
N LEU A 55 0.73 1.33 5.90
CA LEU A 55 0.93 0.90 4.51
C LEU A 55 1.43 -0.54 4.53
N ALA A 56 0.74 -1.41 3.79
CA ALA A 56 1.18 -2.76 3.49
C ALA A 56 1.51 -2.86 2.00
N HIS A 57 2.67 -3.42 1.67
CA HIS A 57 2.99 -3.87 0.31
C HIS A 57 2.97 -5.41 0.32
N ILE A 58 1.94 -6.00 -0.28
CA ILE A 58 1.68 -7.43 -0.28
C ILE A 58 1.99 -8.01 -1.66
N ALA A 59 3.02 -8.85 -1.76
CA ALA A 59 3.28 -9.57 -2.99
C ALA A 59 2.34 -10.78 -3.14
N PRO A 60 2.13 -11.28 -4.37
CA PRO A 60 1.37 -12.51 -4.60
C PRO A 60 1.96 -13.76 -3.93
N ARG A 61 3.23 -13.71 -3.52
CA ARG A 61 3.96 -14.82 -2.91
C ARG A 61 4.80 -14.31 -1.73
N PRO A 62 5.06 -15.16 -0.72
CA PRO A 62 5.95 -14.81 0.37
C PRO A 62 7.39 -14.64 -0.14
N SER A 63 8.19 -13.88 0.60
CA SER A 63 9.61 -13.70 0.29
C SER A 63 10.33 -15.04 0.31
N GLY A 64 11.15 -15.32 -0.71
CA GLY A 64 11.92 -16.58 -0.79
C GLY A 64 11.16 -17.79 -1.34
N ALA A 65 9.89 -17.64 -1.75
CA ALA A 65 9.20 -18.70 -2.48
C ALA A 65 9.97 -19.06 -3.77
N GLU A 66 10.18 -20.35 -4.03
CA GLU A 66 10.83 -20.80 -5.26
C GLU A 66 10.02 -20.30 -6.47
N LEU A 67 10.69 -19.61 -7.42
CA LEU A 67 10.02 -19.06 -8.61
C LEU A 67 9.24 -20.12 -9.39
N ASN A 68 9.74 -21.37 -9.38
CA ASN A 68 9.21 -22.51 -10.13
C ASN A 68 8.13 -23.31 -9.39
N ARG A 69 7.88 -23.03 -8.11
CA ARG A 69 6.77 -23.65 -7.34
C ARG A 69 5.71 -22.59 -7.09
N VAL A 70 4.70 -22.55 -7.96
CA VAL A 70 3.52 -21.72 -7.74
C VAL A 70 2.53 -22.55 -6.91
N ASN A 71 2.60 -22.47 -5.59
CA ASN A 71 1.51 -22.96 -4.75
C ASN A 71 0.55 -21.78 -4.47
N ALA A 72 -0.71 -21.90 -4.90
CA ALA A 72 -1.74 -20.90 -4.61
C ALA A 72 -1.93 -20.69 -3.09
N GLU A 73 -1.75 -21.73 -2.29
CA GLU A 73 -1.83 -21.66 -0.83
C GLU A 73 -0.77 -20.75 -0.22
N ASP A 74 0.40 -20.62 -0.87
CA ASP A 74 1.46 -19.71 -0.39
C ASP A 74 1.05 -18.25 -0.57
N GLY A 75 0.35 -17.93 -1.65
CA GLY A 75 -0.16 -16.59 -1.90
C GLY A 75 -1.26 -16.19 -0.91
N ASP A 76 -2.22 -17.09 -0.69
CA ASP A 76 -3.29 -16.88 0.29
C ASP A 76 -2.75 -16.76 1.71
N ARG A 77 -1.77 -17.60 2.08
CA ARG A 77 -1.10 -17.52 3.38
C ARG A 77 -0.37 -16.20 3.56
N ASN A 78 0.41 -15.76 2.57
CA ASN A 78 1.10 -14.47 2.63
C ASN A 78 0.11 -13.31 2.79
N LEU A 79 -0.99 -13.32 2.02
CA LEU A 79 -2.03 -12.30 2.15
C LEU A 79 -2.61 -12.25 3.57
N ARG A 80 -2.99 -13.40 4.13
CA ARG A 80 -3.57 -13.48 5.49
C ARG A 80 -2.58 -13.01 6.55
N GLU A 81 -1.32 -13.42 6.45
CA GLU A 81 -0.26 -13.00 7.38
C GLU A 81 -0.07 -11.48 7.34
N LYS A 82 0.00 -10.86 6.16
CA LYS A 82 0.16 -9.40 6.05
C LYS A 82 -1.08 -8.65 6.51
N MET A 83 -2.27 -9.13 6.20
CA MET A 83 -3.50 -8.52 6.70
C MET A 83 -3.65 -8.67 8.22
N GLN A 84 -3.18 -9.76 8.82
CA GLN A 84 -3.11 -9.88 10.28
C GLN A 84 -2.20 -8.81 10.87
N GLN A 85 -1.03 -8.56 10.28
CA GLN A 85 -0.14 -7.46 10.72
C GLN A 85 -0.80 -6.08 10.59
N VAL A 86 -1.58 -5.84 9.53
CA VAL A 86 -2.38 -4.61 9.37
C VAL A 86 -3.40 -4.48 10.51
N ILE A 87 -4.13 -5.56 10.82
CA ILE A 87 -5.11 -5.61 11.92
C ILE A 87 -4.43 -5.32 13.26
N ASP A 88 -3.29 -5.95 13.53
CA ASP A 88 -2.57 -5.81 14.79
C ASP A 88 -2.07 -4.37 14.98
N LEU A 89 -1.47 -3.78 13.94
CA LEU A 89 -1.03 -2.38 13.96
C LEU A 89 -2.19 -1.41 14.13
N TYR A 90 -3.30 -1.63 13.42
CA TYR A 90 -4.50 -0.81 13.55
C TYR A 90 -5.07 -0.90 14.97
N ASN A 91 -5.22 -2.11 15.51
CA ASN A 91 -5.77 -2.34 16.84
C ASN A 91 -4.90 -1.74 17.94
N ALA A 92 -3.58 -1.90 17.86
CA ALA A 92 -2.64 -1.31 18.82
C ALA A 92 -2.63 0.23 18.79
N ASN A 93 -3.08 0.84 17.69
CA ASN A 93 -3.00 2.29 17.46
C ASN A 93 -4.35 2.95 17.18
N ARG A 94 -5.49 2.32 17.53
CA ARG A 94 -6.84 2.80 17.18
C ARG A 94 -7.11 4.26 17.53
N GLN A 95 -6.50 4.76 18.60
CA GLN A 95 -6.61 6.17 19.02
C GLN A 95 -6.21 7.16 17.93
N TYR A 96 -5.34 6.78 16.98
CA TYR A 96 -4.92 7.62 15.86
C TYR A 96 -5.79 7.45 14.60
N PHE A 97 -6.75 6.53 14.60
CA PHE A 97 -7.51 6.12 13.43
C PHE A 97 -9.04 6.27 13.62
N GLN A 98 -9.48 7.21 14.47
CA GLN A 98 -10.90 7.47 14.71
C GLN A 98 -11.64 7.93 13.43
N ASP A 99 -10.99 8.80 12.64
CA ASP A 99 -11.48 9.26 11.34
C ASP A 99 -10.72 8.61 10.18
N ALA A 100 -10.41 7.32 10.28
CA ALA A 100 -9.59 6.66 9.26
C ALA A 100 -10.32 6.39 7.94
N ARG A 101 -9.56 6.46 6.85
CA ARG A 101 -9.99 6.08 5.50
C ARG A 101 -9.08 4.98 4.99
N THR A 102 -9.58 4.15 4.09
CA THR A 102 -8.78 3.09 3.49
C THR A 102 -8.74 3.15 1.97
N ARG A 103 -7.61 2.74 1.44
CA ARG A 103 -7.34 2.62 0.02
C ARG A 103 -6.66 1.29 -0.24
N VAL A 104 -7.12 0.60 -1.26
CA VAL A 104 -6.56 -0.67 -1.71
C VAL A 104 -6.07 -0.44 -3.14
N VAL A 105 -4.78 -0.59 -3.39
CA VAL A 105 -4.19 -0.39 -4.72
C VAL A 105 -3.83 -1.76 -5.29
N VAL A 106 -4.49 -2.14 -6.39
CA VAL A 106 -4.40 -3.50 -6.95
C VAL A 106 -3.96 -3.48 -8.39
N ALA A 107 -3.22 -4.52 -8.76
CA ALA A 107 -2.76 -4.70 -10.12
C ALA A 107 -3.88 -5.23 -11.03
N VAL A 108 -4.01 -4.64 -12.21
CA VAL A 108 -4.87 -5.10 -13.30
C VAL A 108 -3.98 -5.68 -14.39
N TYR A 109 -4.29 -6.89 -14.82
CA TYR A 109 -3.64 -7.53 -15.95
C TYR A 109 -4.69 -7.78 -17.04
N ARG A 110 -4.45 -7.25 -18.25
CA ARG A 110 -5.36 -7.40 -19.40
C ARG A 110 -6.83 -7.11 -19.05
N TYR A 111 -7.08 -5.95 -18.44
CA TYR A 111 -8.41 -5.48 -18.04
C TYR A 111 -9.12 -6.31 -16.95
N SER A 112 -8.47 -7.32 -16.39
CA SER A 112 -8.99 -8.10 -15.27
C SER A 112 -8.18 -7.84 -14.02
N ILE A 113 -8.85 -7.72 -12.87
CA ILE A 113 -8.16 -7.73 -11.57
C ILE A 113 -7.34 -9.02 -11.52
N ALA A 114 -6.03 -8.89 -11.33
CA ALA A 114 -5.14 -10.05 -11.39
C ALA A 114 -5.46 -11.08 -10.28
N LEU A 115 -6.01 -10.63 -9.15
CA LEU A 115 -6.31 -11.44 -7.96
C LEU A 115 -7.64 -11.05 -7.29
N PRO A 116 -8.81 -11.44 -7.85
CA PRO A 116 -10.12 -11.09 -7.27
C PRO A 116 -10.32 -11.60 -5.83
N THR A 117 -9.84 -12.81 -5.53
CA THR A 117 -9.91 -13.40 -4.19
C THR A 117 -9.15 -12.56 -3.15
N THR A 118 -8.02 -11.97 -3.55
CA THR A 118 -7.24 -11.06 -2.71
C THR A 118 -8.05 -9.82 -2.35
N VAL A 119 -8.68 -9.19 -3.35
CA VAL A 119 -9.51 -7.99 -3.13
C VAL A 119 -10.69 -8.32 -2.22
N ASN A 120 -11.42 -9.41 -2.48
CA ASN A 120 -12.55 -9.82 -1.65
C ASN A 120 -12.16 -10.08 -0.19
N THR A 121 -10.98 -10.69 0.03
CA THR A 121 -10.48 -10.96 1.38
C THR A 121 -10.12 -9.67 2.11
N ILE A 122 -9.44 -8.73 1.43
CA ILE A 122 -9.12 -7.42 1.98
C ILE A 122 -10.39 -6.64 2.30
N ASP A 123 -11.36 -6.65 1.37
CA ASP A 123 -12.64 -5.97 1.55
C ASP A 123 -13.40 -6.52 2.76
N ALA A 124 -13.47 -7.84 2.92
CA ALA A 124 -14.13 -8.45 4.08
C ALA A 124 -13.46 -8.04 5.41
N ILE A 125 -12.13 -8.00 5.44
CA ILE A 125 -11.36 -7.63 6.63
C ILE A 125 -11.57 -6.15 7.00
N LEU A 126 -11.42 -5.25 6.04
CA LEU A 126 -11.56 -3.82 6.28
C LEU A 126 -13.01 -3.43 6.61
N ASN A 127 -14.01 -4.10 6.01
CA ASN A 127 -15.41 -3.95 6.39
C ASN A 127 -15.68 -4.44 7.82
N HIS A 128 -15.06 -5.54 8.25
CA HIS A 128 -15.15 -6.01 9.63
C HIS A 128 -14.57 -4.99 10.63
N LEU A 129 -13.50 -4.28 10.24
CA LEU A 129 -12.94 -3.15 11.00
C LEU A 129 -13.80 -1.87 10.91
N ARG A 130 -14.90 -1.88 10.14
CA ARG A 130 -15.78 -0.73 9.87
C ARG A 130 -15.05 0.44 9.21
N LEU A 131 -14.05 0.14 8.39
CA LEU A 131 -13.29 1.14 7.68
C LEU A 131 -13.84 1.32 6.26
N PRO A 132 -14.10 2.55 5.78
CA PRO A 132 -14.56 2.78 4.43
C PRO A 132 -13.45 2.49 3.42
N ILE A 133 -13.77 1.72 2.37
CA ILE A 133 -12.81 1.20 1.39
C ILE A 133 -13.06 1.79 0.01
N ARG A 134 -11.97 2.13 -0.68
CA ARG A 134 -11.97 2.35 -2.13
C ARG A 134 -10.80 1.60 -2.75
N THR A 135 -11.00 1.13 -3.96
CA THR A 135 -10.01 0.39 -4.72
C THR A 135 -9.50 1.22 -5.89
N ASN A 136 -8.19 1.39 -5.97
CA ASN A 136 -7.49 1.99 -7.09
C ASN A 136 -6.78 0.88 -7.88
N HIS A 137 -6.74 1.04 -9.19
CA HIS A 137 -6.17 0.07 -10.10
C HIS A 137 -4.92 0.65 -10.76
N TYR A 138 -3.93 -0.20 -11.01
CA TYR A 138 -2.77 0.14 -11.83
C TYR A 138 -2.46 -1.01 -12.80
N ASP A 139 -1.94 -0.69 -13.99
CA ASP A 139 -1.63 -1.71 -14.99
C ASP A 139 -0.35 -2.47 -14.62
N VAL A 140 -0.41 -3.80 -14.69
CA VAL A 140 0.77 -4.66 -14.66
C VAL A 140 1.57 -4.45 -15.94
N LEU A 141 2.88 -4.23 -15.81
CA LEU A 141 3.76 -4.25 -16.97
C LEU A 141 4.12 -5.68 -17.35
N GLU A 142 3.96 -5.98 -18.64
CA GLU A 142 4.39 -7.24 -19.23
C GLU A 142 5.91 -7.43 -19.05
N PRO A 143 6.38 -8.69 -18.89
CA PRO A 143 7.80 -9.00 -18.94
C PRO A 143 8.46 -8.37 -20.18
N ASN A 144 9.65 -7.79 -20.00
CA ASN A 144 10.42 -7.05 -21.02
C ASN A 144 9.97 -5.62 -21.36
N SER A 145 8.91 -5.09 -20.73
CA SER A 145 8.59 -3.66 -20.83
C SER A 145 9.64 -2.82 -20.09
N GLN A 146 10.03 -1.66 -20.64
CA GLN A 146 10.87 -0.70 -19.90
C GLN A 146 10.12 -0.24 -18.65
N ARG A 147 10.72 -0.49 -17.48
CA ARG A 147 10.21 0.02 -16.20
C ARG A 147 10.88 1.37 -15.94
N PRO A 148 10.15 2.50 -15.94
CA PRO A 148 10.73 3.72 -15.40
C PRO A 148 11.13 3.47 -13.93
N PHE A 149 12.18 4.16 -13.46
CA PHE A 149 12.63 4.04 -12.08
C PHE A 149 11.47 4.32 -11.10
N GLY A 150 11.31 3.47 -10.10
CA GLY A 150 10.20 3.53 -9.14
C GLY A 150 8.88 2.93 -9.62
N HIS A 151 8.77 2.39 -10.84
CA HIS A 151 7.51 1.96 -11.48
C HIS A 151 6.42 1.47 -10.52
N THR A 152 5.25 2.12 -10.60
CA THR A 152 4.12 1.93 -9.68
C THR A 152 4.53 2.03 -8.22
N TYR A 153 4.58 3.27 -7.76
CA TYR A 153 4.79 3.63 -6.37
C TYR A 153 3.56 4.28 -5.78
N ILE A 154 3.52 4.21 -4.46
CA ILE A 154 2.57 4.89 -3.63
C ILE A 154 3.36 5.78 -2.69
N VAL A 155 3.02 7.07 -2.63
CA VAL A 155 3.58 7.99 -1.66
C VAL A 155 2.43 8.62 -0.88
N ILE A 156 2.52 8.54 0.45
CA ILE A 156 1.69 9.29 1.37
C ILE A 156 2.54 10.44 1.90
N ALA A 157 2.22 11.66 1.48
CA ALA A 157 2.91 12.89 1.90
C ALA A 157 2.15 13.53 3.06
N SER A 158 2.78 13.56 4.23
CA SER A 158 2.27 14.25 5.40
C SER A 158 2.26 15.76 5.21
N ARG A 159 1.27 16.43 5.81
CA ARG A 159 1.23 17.88 5.97
C ARG A 159 1.44 18.31 7.42
N GLY A 160 1.94 17.40 8.25
CA GLY A 160 2.00 17.50 9.71
C GLY A 160 0.79 16.86 10.39
N SER A 161 0.95 16.52 11.67
CA SER A 161 -0.12 15.92 12.48
C SER A 161 -1.34 16.84 12.60
N GLY A 162 -2.53 16.27 12.49
CA GLY A 162 -3.81 16.99 12.48
C GLY A 162 -4.28 17.41 11.09
N TYR A 163 -3.42 17.34 10.07
CA TYR A 163 -3.78 17.60 8.69
C TYR A 163 -3.89 16.30 7.90
N TRP A 164 -4.84 16.26 6.97
CA TRP A 164 -4.94 15.14 6.04
C TRP A 164 -3.67 15.06 5.17
N PRO A 165 -2.94 13.93 5.19
CA PRO A 165 -1.85 13.69 4.26
C PRO A 165 -2.38 13.57 2.84
N THR A 166 -1.53 13.75 1.82
CA THR A 166 -1.89 13.55 0.42
C THR A 166 -1.40 12.21 -0.09
N LEU A 167 -2.27 11.42 -0.70
CA LEU A 167 -1.94 10.13 -1.30
C LEU A 167 -1.64 10.31 -2.79
N TYR A 168 -0.53 9.75 -3.24
CA TYR A 168 -0.13 9.71 -4.64
C TYR A 168 0.04 8.27 -5.10
N VAL A 169 -0.43 7.97 -6.30
CA VAL A 169 -0.11 6.76 -7.05
C VAL A 169 0.46 7.20 -8.40
N ASN A 170 1.72 6.89 -8.68
CA ASN A 170 2.39 7.31 -9.93
C ASN A 170 2.27 8.83 -10.23
N GLU A 171 2.74 9.68 -9.31
CA GLU A 171 2.58 11.16 -9.31
C GLU A 171 1.13 11.67 -9.27
N ARG A 172 0.10 10.83 -9.46
CA ARG A 172 -1.29 11.28 -9.45
C ARG A 172 -1.83 11.32 -8.04
N MET A 173 -2.33 12.48 -7.64
CA MET A 173 -3.07 12.61 -6.40
C MET A 173 -4.32 11.73 -6.44
N VAL A 174 -4.53 10.95 -5.38
CA VAL A 174 -5.73 10.14 -5.18
C VAL A 174 -6.56 10.81 -4.10
N GLU A 175 -7.77 11.22 -4.47
CA GLU A 175 -8.72 11.80 -3.52
C GLU A 175 -9.23 10.75 -2.54
N TYR A 176 -9.58 11.20 -1.33
CA TYR A 176 -10.03 10.36 -0.23
C TYR A 176 -11.56 10.21 -0.10
N LEU A 177 -12.34 10.86 -0.97
CA LEU A 177 -13.81 10.88 -0.90
C LEU A 177 -14.46 9.49 -1.13
#